data_AF-A0A7J8Q713-F1
#
_entry.id   AF-A0A7J8Q713-F1
#
_cell.length_a   1.000
_cell.length_b   1.000
_cell.length_c   1.000
_cell.angle_alpha   90.00
_cell.angle_beta   90.00
_cell.angle_gamma   90.00
#
_symmetry.space_group_name_H-M   'P 1'
#
loop_
_entity.id
_entity.type
_entity.pdbx_description
1 polymer ?
#
loop_
_entity_poly.entity_id
_entity_poly.type
_entity_poly.pdbx_seq_one_letter_code
_entity_poly.pdbx_strand_id
1 'polypeptide(L)'
;KSTPQYKWLKKELPKVNRSETPWLIVLVHCPIYNSNSHHYMEGETMRVVYESWFVKYKVDVVFSGHVHAYERSKRISNIAYNILNGKCTPVHDLFAPVYITIGDGGNHDGPALGMVEPQPNFSAYRETSFGHGIFDIKNRTHAYFGWHRNQDGYAVEADSLWFHNRYWNPYGKSFVASY
;
A
#
# COMPACT_ATOMS: atom_id res chain seq x y z
N LYS A 1 5.67 6.87 -22.15
CA LYS A 1 6.34 5.54 -21.96
C LYS A 1 7.79 5.55 -22.46
N SER A 2 8.56 6.61 -22.17
CA SER A 2 9.89 6.84 -22.76
C SER A 2 10.87 7.52 -21.80
N THR A 3 10.46 7.85 -20.57
CA THR A 3 11.27 8.54 -19.57
C THR A 3 12.35 7.63 -18.98
N PRO A 4 13.44 8.20 -18.43
CA PRO A 4 14.49 7.43 -17.76
C PRO A 4 13.94 6.52 -16.64
N GLN A 5 13.10 7.05 -15.75
CA GLN A 5 12.50 6.28 -14.64
C GLN A 5 11.65 5.11 -15.16
N TYR A 6 10.80 5.34 -16.16
CA TYR A 6 9.97 4.29 -16.74
C TYR A 6 10.82 3.16 -17.35
N LYS A 7 11.87 3.52 -18.10
CA LYS A 7 12.80 2.57 -18.72
C LYS A 7 13.59 1.79 -17.68
N TRP A 8 14.04 2.46 -16.62
CA TRP A 8 14.74 1.84 -15.51
C TRP A 8 13.84 0.82 -14.79
N LEU A 9 12.66 1.23 -14.32
CA LEU A 9 11.76 0.34 -13.56
C LEU A 9 11.31 -0.87 -14.39
N LYS A 10 11.06 -0.67 -15.69
CA LYS A 10 10.75 -1.77 -16.62
C LYS A 10 11.85 -2.83 -16.69
N LYS A 11 13.12 -2.42 -16.56
CA LYS A 11 14.29 -3.32 -16.54
C LYS A 11 14.61 -3.86 -15.16
N GLU A 12 14.20 -3.17 -14.10
CA GLU A 12 14.53 -3.54 -12.73
C GLU A 12 13.63 -4.64 -12.18
N LEU A 13 12.32 -4.54 -12.39
CA LEU A 13 11.37 -5.54 -11.88
C LEU A 13 11.66 -6.99 -12.35
N PRO A 14 12.07 -7.26 -13.61
CA PRO A 14 12.49 -8.60 -14.04
C PRO A 14 13.73 -9.16 -13.33
N LYS A 15 14.60 -8.32 -12.75
CA LYS A 15 15.83 -8.77 -12.09
C LYS A 15 15.59 -9.26 -10.67
N VAL A 16 14.41 -9.01 -10.10
CA VAL A 16 14.09 -9.40 -8.73
C VAL A 16 14.06 -10.93 -8.62
N ASN A 17 15.02 -11.48 -7.88
CA ASN A 17 15.09 -12.90 -7.57
C ASN A 17 14.36 -13.20 -6.26
N ARG A 18 13.09 -13.62 -6.34
CA ARG A 18 12.26 -13.89 -5.14
C ARG A 18 12.73 -15.06 -4.28
N SER A 19 13.70 -15.86 -4.75
CA SER A 19 14.35 -16.90 -3.94
C SER A 19 15.48 -16.37 -3.06
N GLU A 20 16.07 -15.23 -3.43
CA GLU A 20 17.12 -14.55 -2.69
C GLU A 20 16.53 -13.41 -1.85
N THR A 21 15.64 -12.62 -2.43
CA THR A 21 14.91 -11.52 -1.79
C THR A 21 13.39 -11.75 -1.88
N PRO A 22 12.80 -12.50 -0.93
CA PRO A 22 11.38 -12.85 -0.96
C PRO A 22 10.45 -11.65 -0.94
N TRP A 23 10.80 -10.58 -0.22
CA TRP A 23 9.96 -9.41 0.01
C TRP A 23 10.25 -8.33 -1.02
N LEU A 24 9.28 -8.05 -1.89
CA LEU A 24 9.37 -6.97 -2.86
C LEU A 24 8.54 -5.77 -2.36
N ILE A 25 9.24 -4.71 -1.96
CA ILE A 25 8.69 -3.50 -1.38
C ILE A 25 8.90 -2.34 -2.36
N VAL A 26 7.88 -1.50 -2.54
CA VAL A 26 7.95 -0.29 -3.35
C VAL A 26 7.72 0.93 -2.47
N LEU A 27 8.50 1.98 -2.68
CA LEU A 27 8.35 3.27 -2.02
C LEU A 27 8.03 4.33 -3.07
N VAL A 28 6.97 5.10 -2.84
CA VAL A 28 6.58 6.27 -3.65
C VAL A 28 6.11 7.36 -2.69
N HIS A 29 6.24 8.64 -3.02
CA HIS A 29 5.77 9.67 -2.09
C HIS A 29 4.24 9.80 -2.10
N CYS A 30 3.67 10.05 -3.29
CA CYS A 30 2.22 10.21 -3.48
C CYS A 30 1.52 8.83 -3.48
N PRO A 31 0.51 8.61 -2.63
CA PRO A 31 -0.21 7.35 -2.57
C PRO A 31 -0.99 7.08 -3.86
N ILE A 32 -0.91 5.84 -4.33
CA ILE A 32 -1.67 5.35 -5.48
C ILE A 32 -3.15 5.11 -5.12
N TYR A 33 -3.40 4.66 -3.88
CA TYR A 33 -4.73 4.54 -3.30
C TYR A 33 -4.81 5.42 -2.06
N ASN A 34 -5.78 6.33 -2.04
CA ASN A 34 -6.01 7.28 -0.97
C ASN A 34 -7.51 7.54 -0.85
N SER A 35 -8.08 7.40 0.34
CA SER A 35 -9.47 7.77 0.64
C SER A 35 -9.57 8.97 1.59
N ASN A 36 -8.48 9.68 1.84
CA ASN A 36 -8.50 11.00 2.45
C ASN A 36 -8.92 12.03 1.39
N SER A 37 -9.64 13.07 1.82
CA SER A 37 -10.04 14.16 0.93
C SER A 37 -8.83 14.99 0.47
N HIS A 38 -7.80 15.08 1.31
CA HIS A 38 -6.54 15.72 0.96
C HIS A 38 -5.75 14.86 -0.02
N HIS A 39 -5.22 15.47 -1.08
CA HIS A 39 -4.52 14.80 -2.18
C HIS A 39 -5.31 13.64 -2.82
N TYR A 40 -6.64 13.73 -2.81
CA TYR A 40 -7.50 12.70 -3.40
C TYR A 40 -7.25 12.58 -4.90
N MET A 41 -7.01 11.36 -5.37
CA MET A 41 -6.73 11.02 -6.78
C MET A 41 -5.44 11.61 -7.39
N GLU A 42 -4.56 12.27 -6.63
CA GLU A 42 -3.30 12.81 -7.18
C GLU A 42 -2.37 11.71 -7.74
N GLY A 43 -2.40 10.52 -7.14
CA GLY A 43 -1.62 9.36 -7.57
C GLY A 43 -2.11 8.66 -8.85
N GLU A 44 -3.26 9.07 -9.42
CA GLU A 44 -3.88 8.35 -10.55
C GLU A 44 -2.99 8.27 -11.79
N THR A 45 -2.23 9.34 -12.07
CA THR A 45 -1.30 9.35 -13.22
C THR A 45 -0.20 8.30 -13.07
N MET A 46 0.30 8.08 -11.86
CA MET A 46 1.28 7.04 -11.55
C MET A 46 0.63 5.65 -11.58
N ARG A 47 -0.59 5.52 -11.04
CA ARG A 47 -1.36 4.27 -11.00
C ARG A 47 -1.55 3.69 -12.40
N VAL A 48 -2.06 4.49 -13.34
CA VAL A 48 -2.31 4.07 -14.72
C VAL A 48 -1.05 3.56 -15.42
N VAL A 49 0.14 4.03 -15.01
CA VAL A 49 1.42 3.62 -15.62
C VAL A 49 1.98 2.36 -14.97
N TYR A 50 1.96 2.24 -13.64
CA TYR A 50 2.76 1.24 -12.91
C TYR A 50 1.95 0.17 -12.16
N GLU A 51 0.66 0.38 -11.87
CA GLU A 51 -0.12 -0.56 -11.06
C GLU A 51 -0.13 -1.97 -11.66
N SER A 52 -0.34 -2.08 -12.98
CA SER A 52 -0.29 -3.36 -13.69
C SER A 52 1.05 -4.08 -13.56
N TRP A 53 2.15 -3.35 -13.36
CA TRP A 53 3.46 -3.95 -13.11
C TRP A 53 3.56 -4.43 -11.67
N PHE A 54 3.06 -3.67 -10.70
CA PHE A 54 3.07 -4.09 -9.29
C PHE A 54 2.29 -5.38 -9.08
N VAL A 55 1.13 -5.51 -9.75
CA VAL A 55 0.35 -6.76 -9.77
C VAL A 55 1.12 -7.88 -10.50
N LYS A 56 1.66 -7.61 -11.70
CA LYS A 56 2.41 -8.61 -12.49
C LYS A 56 3.60 -9.20 -11.72
N TYR A 57 4.37 -8.37 -11.02
CA TYR A 57 5.55 -8.78 -10.25
C TYR A 57 5.24 -9.11 -8.80
N LYS A 58 3.95 -9.14 -8.44
CA LYS A 58 3.46 -9.56 -7.12
C LYS A 58 4.16 -8.81 -5.99
N VAL A 59 4.21 -7.48 -6.08
CA VAL A 59 4.72 -6.60 -5.02
C VAL A 59 3.99 -6.93 -3.72
N ASP A 60 4.70 -7.04 -2.61
CA ASP A 60 4.08 -7.42 -1.34
C ASP A 60 3.34 -6.24 -0.71
N VAL A 61 3.99 -5.08 -0.69
CA VAL A 61 3.52 -3.83 -0.09
C VAL A 61 4.10 -2.61 -0.83
N VAL A 62 3.30 -1.55 -0.94
CA VAL A 62 3.70 -0.22 -1.42
C VAL A 62 3.51 0.75 -0.26
N PHE A 63 4.58 1.40 0.19
CA PHE A 63 4.50 2.46 1.19
C PHE A 63 4.51 3.84 0.53
N SER A 64 3.67 4.72 1.04
CA SER A 64 3.55 6.11 0.63
C SER A 64 3.47 7.04 1.84
N GLY A 65 3.75 8.32 1.62
CA GLY A 65 3.54 9.37 2.60
C GLY A 65 2.54 10.37 2.03
N HIS A 66 2.96 11.63 1.95
CA HIS A 66 2.27 12.76 1.31
C HIS A 66 0.98 13.19 2.01
N VAL A 67 0.02 12.27 2.20
CA VAL A 67 -1.16 12.50 3.02
C VAL A 67 -0.79 12.36 4.49
N HIS A 68 -1.08 13.38 5.29
CA HIS A 68 -0.71 13.47 6.70
C HIS A 68 -1.65 12.65 7.62
N ALA A 69 -1.86 11.38 7.29
CA ALA A 69 -2.70 10.44 8.02
C ALA A 69 -2.21 9.01 7.76
N TYR A 70 -2.80 8.04 8.48
CA TYR A 70 -2.58 6.62 8.24
C TYR A 70 -3.73 6.02 7.43
N GLU A 71 -3.40 5.22 6.42
CA GLU A 71 -4.36 4.38 5.71
C GLU A 71 -3.72 3.09 5.22
N ARG A 72 -4.46 1.97 5.31
CA ARG A 72 -4.09 0.67 4.77
C ARG A 72 -5.19 0.13 3.87
N SER A 73 -4.83 -0.25 2.65
CA SER A 73 -5.76 -0.85 1.69
C SER A 73 -5.96 -2.36 1.93
N LYS A 74 -6.99 -2.92 1.32
CA LYS A 74 -7.07 -4.35 0.97
C LYS A 74 -6.14 -4.64 -0.22
N ARG A 75 -5.94 -5.91 -0.55
CA ARG A 75 -5.28 -6.29 -1.82
C ARG A 75 -6.27 -6.16 -2.96
N ILE A 76 -6.09 -5.12 -3.75
CA ILE A 76 -7.01 -4.69 -4.79
C ILE A 76 -6.23 -4.20 -6.00
N SER A 77 -6.83 -4.31 -7.18
CA SER A 77 -6.30 -3.71 -8.40
C SER A 77 -7.41 -3.04 -9.23
N ASN A 78 -7.04 -2.01 -9.97
CA ASN A 78 -7.91 -1.31 -10.92
C ASN A 78 -7.24 -1.19 -12.31
N ILE A 79 -6.82 -2.35 -12.84
CA ILE A 79 -6.01 -2.45 -14.06
C ILE A 79 -6.81 -2.93 -15.29
N ALA A 80 -8.10 -3.20 -15.13
CA ALA A 80 -8.94 -3.79 -16.18
C ALA A 80 -9.51 -2.76 -17.17
N TYR A 81 -9.46 -1.46 -16.85
CA TYR A 81 -10.06 -0.40 -17.65
C TYR A 81 -9.43 -0.28 -19.05
N ASN A 82 -10.25 -0.25 -20.11
CA ASN A 82 -9.79 -0.07 -21.49
C ASN A 82 -10.61 0.96 -22.30
N ILE A 83 -11.21 1.93 -21.62
CA ILE A 83 -12.18 2.91 -22.17
C ILE A 83 -13.54 2.28 -22.50
N LEU A 84 -13.58 1.24 -23.34
CA LEU A 84 -14.82 0.65 -23.87
C LEU A 84 -15.57 -0.22 -22.86
N ASN A 85 -14.86 -0.88 -21.96
CA ASN A 85 -15.45 -1.87 -21.05
C ASN A 85 -16.03 -1.27 -19.76
N GLY A 86 -15.78 0.01 -19.47
CA GLY A 86 -16.24 0.67 -18.24
C GLY A 86 -15.72 0.05 -16.93
N LYS A 87 -14.74 -0.86 -16.97
CA LYS A 87 -14.24 -1.58 -15.77
C LYS A 87 -13.25 -0.72 -14.99
N CYS A 88 -13.74 0.32 -14.31
CA CYS A 88 -12.96 1.31 -13.56
C CYS A 88 -13.10 1.20 -12.03
N THR A 89 -13.77 0.17 -11.52
CA THR A 89 -13.91 -0.08 -10.09
C THR A 89 -12.78 -0.99 -9.60
N PRO A 90 -12.05 -0.62 -8.53
CA PRO A 90 -11.07 -1.52 -7.91
C PRO A 90 -11.73 -2.83 -7.45
N VAL A 91 -11.09 -3.95 -7.80
CA VAL A 91 -11.56 -5.29 -7.44
C VAL A 91 -10.54 -5.99 -6.55
N HIS A 92 -10.99 -6.93 -5.74
CA HIS A 92 -10.10 -7.76 -4.93
C HIS A 92 -9.15 -8.58 -5.84
N ASP A 93 -7.86 -8.51 -5.55
CA ASP A 93 -6.82 -9.16 -6.34
C ASP A 93 -5.69 -9.64 -5.40
N LEU A 94 -5.58 -10.97 -5.23
CA LEU A 94 -4.59 -11.57 -4.34
C LEU A 94 -3.14 -11.32 -4.77
N PHE A 95 -2.91 -10.97 -6.04
CA PHE A 95 -1.58 -10.68 -6.58
C PHE A 95 -1.22 -9.20 -6.47
N ALA A 96 -2.16 -8.33 -6.12
CA ALA A 96 -1.89 -6.94 -5.85
C ALA A 96 -1.17 -6.74 -4.50
N PRO A 97 -0.36 -5.68 -4.37
CA PRO A 97 0.20 -5.27 -3.08
C PRO A 97 -0.89 -4.78 -2.12
N VAL A 98 -0.53 -4.68 -0.85
CA VAL A 98 -1.22 -3.78 0.08
C VAL A 98 -0.61 -2.39 -0.11
N TYR A 99 -1.43 -1.35 -0.22
CA TYR A 99 -1.00 0.04 -0.23
C TYR A 99 -1.14 0.61 1.17
N ILE A 100 -0.08 1.22 1.68
CA ILE A 100 -0.05 1.84 3.01
C ILE A 100 0.39 3.29 2.86
N THR A 101 -0.46 4.21 3.32
CA THR A 101 -0.12 5.61 3.56
C THR A 101 0.33 5.74 5.01
N ILE A 102 1.56 6.21 5.21
CA ILE A 102 2.23 6.41 6.50
C ILE A 102 2.91 7.80 6.52
N GLY A 103 2.18 8.83 6.10
CA GLY A 103 2.65 10.22 6.00
C GLY A 103 2.45 11.04 7.28
N ASP A 104 2.13 10.36 8.38
CA ASP A 104 1.65 10.86 9.66
C ASP A 104 2.78 11.12 10.69
N GLY A 105 3.99 11.44 10.22
CA GLY A 105 5.16 11.61 11.08
C GLY A 105 5.21 12.89 11.94
N GLY A 106 4.17 13.74 11.94
CA GLY A 106 4.14 14.97 12.76
C GLY A 106 4.62 16.24 12.05
N ASN A 107 4.30 16.41 10.77
CA ASN A 107 4.66 17.62 10.01
C ASN A 107 3.95 18.88 10.53
N HIS A 108 4.43 20.06 10.12
CA HIS A 108 3.95 21.35 10.59
C HIS A 108 2.56 21.76 10.05
N ASP A 109 2.11 21.20 8.93
CA ASP A 109 0.77 21.47 8.36
C ASP A 109 -0.34 20.79 9.16
N GLY A 110 0.03 19.91 10.09
CA GLY A 110 -0.90 19.16 10.90
C GLY A 110 -1.42 17.90 10.21
N PRO A 111 -2.33 17.17 10.87
CA PRO A 111 -2.88 15.94 10.34
C PRO A 111 -3.95 16.23 9.26
N ALA A 112 -4.06 15.36 8.26
CA ALA A 112 -5.01 15.52 7.17
C ALA A 112 -6.44 15.25 7.67
N LEU A 113 -7.26 16.30 7.70
CA LEU A 113 -8.65 16.22 8.13
C LEU A 113 -9.59 15.93 6.94
N GLY A 114 -10.57 15.08 7.18
CA GLY A 114 -11.60 14.74 6.20
C GLY A 114 -11.26 13.51 5.36
N MET A 115 -12.20 12.59 5.31
CA MET A 115 -12.12 11.36 4.53
C MET A 115 -13.32 11.26 3.59
N VAL A 116 -13.14 10.56 2.47
CA VAL A 116 -14.23 10.21 1.58
C VAL A 116 -15.18 9.28 2.33
N GLU A 117 -16.47 9.66 2.38
CA GLU A 117 -17.52 8.88 3.03
C GLU A 117 -18.57 8.37 2.02
N PRO A 118 -19.08 7.13 2.19
CA PRO A 118 -18.64 6.13 3.17
C PRO A 118 -17.23 5.61 2.86
N GLN A 119 -16.57 4.96 3.84
CA GLN A 119 -15.29 4.31 3.61
C GLN A 119 -15.35 3.40 2.38
N PRO A 120 -14.52 3.65 1.35
CA PRO A 120 -14.57 2.87 0.13
C PRO A 120 -14.07 1.46 0.41
N ASN A 121 -14.64 0.46 -0.27
CA ASN A 121 -14.36 -0.95 0.01
C ASN A 121 -12.87 -1.34 -0.14
N PHE A 122 -12.08 -0.58 -0.90
CA PHE A 122 -10.65 -0.83 -1.03
C PHE A 122 -9.85 -0.45 0.23
N SER A 123 -10.36 0.47 1.06
CA SER A 123 -9.73 0.88 2.31
C SER A 123 -10.07 -0.15 3.40
N ALA A 124 -9.05 -0.68 4.07
CA ALA A 124 -9.21 -1.67 5.13
C ALA A 124 -9.21 -1.02 6.51
N TYR A 125 -8.33 -0.04 6.72
CA TYR A 125 -8.23 0.76 7.93
C TYR A 125 -7.74 2.16 7.55
N ARG A 126 -8.23 3.19 8.24
CA ARG A 126 -7.78 4.58 8.07
C ARG A 126 -8.02 5.36 9.35
N GLU A 127 -7.07 6.18 9.73
CA GLU A 127 -7.19 7.04 10.91
C GLU A 127 -6.30 8.29 10.77
N THR A 128 -6.82 9.41 11.25
CA THR A 128 -6.10 10.68 11.35
C THR A 128 -5.48 10.82 12.74
N SER A 129 -4.32 10.19 12.93
CA SER A 129 -3.45 10.34 14.10
C SER A 129 -2.00 10.44 13.62
N PHE A 130 -1.12 11.08 14.40
CA PHE A 130 0.32 10.98 14.16
C PHE A 130 0.86 9.66 14.68
N GLY A 131 1.91 9.15 14.02
CA GLY A 131 2.44 7.85 14.35
C GLY A 131 3.60 7.42 13.46
N HIS A 132 3.93 6.13 13.56
CA HIS A 132 4.90 5.46 12.69
C HIS A 132 4.54 3.99 12.50
N GLY A 133 5.05 3.40 11.42
CA GLY A 133 4.87 1.98 11.11
C GLY A 133 6.15 1.17 11.28
N ILE A 134 6.02 -0.08 11.72
CA ILE A 134 7.10 -1.07 11.78
C ILE A 134 6.74 -2.22 10.84
N PHE A 135 7.59 -2.52 9.86
CA PHE A 135 7.47 -3.69 8.98
C PHE A 135 8.55 -4.72 9.30
N ASP A 136 8.19 -5.71 10.10
CA ASP A 136 9.08 -6.69 10.71
C ASP A 136 9.04 -8.02 9.94
N ILE A 137 10.05 -8.24 9.09
CA ILE A 137 10.20 -9.46 8.30
C ILE A 137 10.66 -10.60 9.18
N LYS A 138 9.82 -11.63 9.34
CA LYS A 138 10.15 -12.83 10.14
C LYS A 138 10.88 -13.88 9.34
N ASN A 139 10.43 -14.13 8.12
CA ASN A 139 11.01 -15.12 7.22
C ASN A 139 10.49 -14.91 5.77
N ARG A 140 10.75 -15.85 4.87
CA ARG A 140 10.32 -15.76 3.47
C ARG A 140 8.81 -15.78 3.25
N THR A 141 8.01 -16.23 4.22
CA THR A 141 6.55 -16.36 4.11
C THR A 141 5.78 -15.34 4.94
N HIS A 142 6.34 -14.86 6.06
CA HIS A 142 5.65 -13.97 7.01
C HIS A 142 6.46 -12.71 7.33
N ALA A 143 5.76 -11.58 7.29
CA ALA A 143 6.18 -10.31 7.87
C ALA A 143 5.03 -9.77 8.71
N TYR A 144 5.35 -9.03 9.76
CA TYR A 144 4.38 -8.39 10.63
C TYR A 144 4.43 -6.88 10.42
N PHE A 145 3.29 -6.26 10.22
CA PHE A 145 3.18 -4.80 10.19
C PHE A 145 2.41 -4.34 11.42
N GLY A 146 2.97 -3.36 12.14
CA GLY A 146 2.29 -2.65 13.22
C GLY A 146 2.34 -1.14 12.99
N TRP A 147 1.24 -0.45 13.24
CA TRP A 147 1.16 1.01 13.27
C TRP A 147 0.94 1.50 14.70
N HIS A 148 1.78 2.43 15.12
CA HIS A 148 1.85 2.96 16.48
C HIS A 148 1.51 4.44 16.47
N ARG A 149 0.49 4.82 17.25
CA ARG A 149 0.08 6.22 17.39
C ARG A 149 0.90 6.92 18.46
N ASN A 150 1.18 8.20 18.26
CA ASN A 150 1.97 8.99 19.19
C ASN A 150 1.28 9.18 20.56
N GLN A 151 -0.05 9.15 20.61
CA GLN A 151 -0.81 9.28 21.86
C GLN A 151 -0.89 7.98 22.69
N ASP A 152 -0.52 6.84 22.11
CA ASP A 152 -0.56 5.56 22.82
C ASP A 152 0.78 5.25 23.51
N GLY A 153 0.81 4.19 24.32
CA GLY A 153 2.07 3.67 24.85
C GLY A 153 2.97 3.11 23.75
N TYR A 154 4.29 3.15 23.95
CA TYR A 154 5.29 2.71 22.96
C TYR A 154 5.03 1.33 22.33
N ALA A 155 4.54 0.37 23.13
CA ALA A 155 4.31 -1.01 22.67
C ALA A 155 2.90 -1.25 22.10
N VAL A 156 2.04 -0.23 22.07
CA VAL A 156 0.65 -0.36 21.62
C VAL A 156 0.58 -0.22 20.10
N GLU A 157 -0.12 -1.16 19.46
CA GLU A 157 -0.37 -1.19 18.02
C GLU A 157 -1.85 -0.86 17.77
N ALA A 158 -2.12 0.28 17.14
CA ALA A 158 -3.49 0.71 16.84
C ALA A 158 -4.08 0.00 15.61
N ASP A 159 -3.21 -0.39 14.67
CA ASP A 159 -3.54 -1.30 13.58
C ASP A 159 -2.36 -2.25 13.34
N SER A 160 -2.66 -3.48 12.92
CA SER A 160 -1.65 -4.48 12.64
C SER A 160 -2.09 -5.47 11.57
N LEU A 161 -1.13 -6.06 10.87
CA LEU A 161 -1.40 -7.01 9.80
C LEU A 161 -0.27 -8.03 9.66
N TRP A 162 -0.64 -9.32 9.67
CA TRP A 162 0.25 -10.36 9.17
C TRP A 162 0.26 -10.37 7.64
N PHE A 163 1.43 -10.07 7.08
CA PHE A 163 1.70 -10.20 5.66
C PHE A 163 2.10 -11.63 5.33
N HIS A 164 1.40 -12.22 4.36
CA HIS A 164 1.85 -13.44 3.70
C HIS A 164 2.49 -13.11 2.37
N ASN A 165 3.73 -13.58 2.17
CA ASN A 165 4.52 -13.28 0.99
C ASN A 165 3.82 -13.70 -0.31
N ARG A 166 3.77 -12.82 -1.30
CA ARG A 166 3.04 -13.06 -2.57
C ARG A 166 3.70 -14.07 -3.49
N TYR A 167 4.95 -14.44 -3.24
CA TYR A 167 5.66 -15.49 -3.97
C TYR A 167 5.62 -16.83 -3.23
N TRP A 168 5.97 -16.84 -1.94
CA TRP A 168 6.12 -18.07 -1.15
C TRP A 168 4.87 -18.52 -0.38
N ASN A 169 3.87 -17.65 -0.18
CA ASN A 169 2.61 -17.98 0.49
C ASN A 169 1.43 -17.11 -0.03
N PRO A 170 1.11 -17.15 -1.33
CA PRO A 170 0.16 -16.22 -1.95
C PRO A 170 -1.29 -16.38 -1.48
N TYR A 171 -1.67 -17.58 -1.01
CA TYR A 171 -3.03 -17.90 -0.55
C TYR A 171 -3.22 -17.72 0.95
N GLY A 172 -2.16 -17.41 1.70
CA GLY A 172 -2.28 -16.99 3.08
C GLY A 172 -3.15 -15.73 3.16
N LYS A 173 -4.27 -15.82 3.88
CA LYS A 173 -5.16 -14.70 4.13
C LYS A 173 -4.50 -13.79 5.15
N SER A 174 -4.15 -12.56 4.77
CA SER A 174 -3.72 -11.57 5.75
C SER A 174 -4.90 -11.22 6.67
N PHE A 175 -4.69 -11.35 7.98
CA PHE A 175 -5.67 -11.04 9.01
C PHE A 175 -5.10 -9.98 9.96
N VAL A 176 -5.98 -9.13 10.48
CA VAL A 176 -5.64 -8.21 11.58
C VAL A 176 -5.23 -9.08 12.77
N ALA A 177 -4.10 -8.77 13.39
CA ALA A 177 -3.69 -9.53 14.56
C ALA A 177 -4.58 -9.11 15.74
N SER A 178 -5.42 -10.04 16.21
CA SER A 178 -6.13 -9.88 17.47
C SER A 178 -5.18 -10.18 18.61
N TYR A 179 -5.03 -9.25 19.56
CA TYR A 179 -4.56 -9.56 20.90
C TYR A 179 -5.75 -9.98 21.78
#